data_AF-A0A535LT53-F1
#
_entry.id   AF-A0A535LT53-F1
#
_cell.length_a   1.000
_cell.length_b   1.000
_cell.length_c   1.000
_cell.angle_alpha   90.00
_cell.angle_beta   90.00
_cell.angle_gamma   90.00
#
_symmetry.space_group_name_H-M   'P 1'
#
loop_
_entity.id
_entity.type
_entity.pdbx_description
1 polymer ?
#
loop_
_entity_poly.entity_id
_entity_poly.type
_entity_poly.pdbx_seq_one_letter_code
_entity_poly.pdbx_strand_id
1 'polypeptide(L)'
;MTPPVPTGSTRLPPRELDPSLPDLAAVLDPAEVARRLQRHWPGPGSPPSISDCAVEHVQWSPGVECRVTCRLTLSPAVDGPASTVVVVVATPRGVRDRLYTSDPELPGLVAATDPAVMRGWFSDRLERPVEACSVTPVSYRPASRCVLRYRLSGGSSTAVYGKLLGGDGFEALASTARSLGDDLAPLLVGVAPDWRLVVQGDAGDRSLAAIAAEPPSPGTLAQLRSGGRLLCRLHRSGGPRGWRRSLVDDIDGLHDHLPAVRCVSPSVAELMSAGIDRLARLP
;
A
#
# COMPACT_ATOMS: atom_id res chain seq x y z
N MET A 1 -0.90 7.96 -27.20
CA MET A 1 -0.89 6.48 -27.32
C MET A 1 -0.51 5.95 -25.95
N THR A 2 -1.50 5.52 -25.17
CA THR A 2 -1.34 5.12 -23.76
C THR A 2 -0.49 3.86 -23.69
N PRO A 3 0.58 3.80 -22.88
CA PRO A 3 1.28 2.54 -22.67
C PRO A 3 0.31 1.57 -21.98
N PRO A 4 0.28 0.28 -22.38
CA PRO A 4 -0.51 -0.69 -21.66
C PRO A 4 0.02 -0.76 -20.23
N VAL A 5 -0.83 -0.39 -19.27
CA VAL A 5 -0.68 -0.82 -17.88
C VAL A 5 -0.49 -2.34 -17.96
N PRO A 6 0.54 -2.94 -17.34
CA PRO A 6 0.56 -4.38 -17.19
C PRO A 6 -0.71 -4.70 -16.42
N THR A 7 -1.70 -5.19 -17.14
CA THR A 7 -2.90 -5.78 -16.60
C THR A 7 -2.37 -6.95 -15.80
N GLY A 8 -2.10 -6.70 -14.51
CA GLY A 8 -1.98 -7.73 -13.51
C GLY A 8 -3.26 -8.50 -13.68
N SER A 9 -3.15 -9.62 -14.40
CA SER A 9 -4.25 -10.43 -14.86
C SER A 9 -5.07 -10.75 -13.62
N THR A 10 -6.11 -9.96 -13.39
CA THR A 10 -7.14 -10.22 -12.39
C THR A 10 -7.99 -11.29 -13.03
N ARG A 11 -7.41 -12.49 -13.21
CA ARG A 11 -8.18 -13.71 -13.37
C ARG A 11 -8.89 -13.83 -12.04
N LEU A 12 -10.09 -13.26 -11.99
CA LEU A 12 -11.07 -13.55 -10.97
C LEU A 12 -11.10 -15.08 -10.89
N PRO A 13 -10.67 -15.64 -9.76
CA PRO A 13 -10.50 -17.06 -9.69
C PRO A 13 -11.91 -17.72 -9.73
N PRO A 14 -12.05 -18.95 -10.27
CA PRO A 14 -13.36 -19.58 -10.52
C PRO A 14 -14.23 -19.66 -9.25
N ARG A 15 -15.55 -19.67 -9.41
CA ARG A 15 -16.54 -19.64 -8.31
C ARG A 15 -16.44 -20.80 -7.29
N GLU A 16 -15.55 -21.78 -7.50
CA GLU A 16 -15.37 -23.01 -6.71
C GLU A 16 -13.92 -23.17 -6.18
N LEU A 17 -13.23 -22.09 -5.80
CA LEU A 17 -11.81 -22.15 -5.41
C LEU A 17 -11.53 -22.83 -4.08
N ASP A 18 -12.38 -22.58 -3.10
CA ASP A 18 -12.15 -22.98 -1.72
C ASP A 18 -13.50 -23.26 -1.05
N PRO A 19 -13.93 -24.52 -1.04
CA PRO A 19 -15.19 -24.93 -0.40
C PRO A 19 -15.27 -24.56 1.08
N SER A 20 -14.14 -24.32 1.73
CA SER A 20 -14.07 -23.91 3.13
C SER A 20 -14.44 -22.44 3.33
N LEU A 21 -14.47 -21.65 2.25
CA LEU A 21 -14.76 -20.21 2.25
C LEU A 21 -16.02 -19.94 1.40
N PRO A 22 -17.24 -20.16 1.95
CA PRO A 22 -18.49 -20.11 1.18
C PRO A 22 -18.74 -18.73 0.53
N ASP A 23 -18.26 -17.66 1.16
CA ASP A 23 -18.42 -16.28 0.67
C ASP A 23 -17.25 -15.79 -0.21
N LEU A 24 -16.30 -16.67 -0.57
CA LEU A 24 -15.08 -16.28 -1.30
C LEU A 24 -15.41 -15.55 -2.62
N ALA A 25 -16.33 -16.08 -3.40
CA ALA A 25 -16.72 -15.47 -4.67
C ALA A 25 -17.34 -14.07 -4.46
N ALA A 26 -18.14 -13.90 -3.40
CA ALA A 26 -18.81 -12.64 -3.10
C ALA A 26 -17.82 -11.55 -2.63
N VAL A 27 -16.80 -11.91 -1.83
CA VAL A 27 -15.80 -10.91 -1.39
C VAL A 27 -14.82 -10.51 -2.50
N LEU A 28 -14.68 -11.32 -3.55
CA LEU A 28 -13.87 -11.02 -4.72
C LEU A 28 -14.62 -10.20 -5.79
N ASP A 29 -15.94 -10.10 -5.70
CA ASP A 29 -16.78 -9.30 -6.60
C ASP A 29 -16.96 -7.88 -6.03
N PRO A 30 -16.37 -6.85 -6.67
CA PRO A 30 -16.49 -5.47 -6.18
C PRO A 30 -17.94 -4.97 -6.07
N ALA A 31 -18.86 -5.45 -6.91
CA ALA A 31 -20.26 -5.04 -6.87
C ALA A 31 -21.02 -5.66 -5.69
N GLU A 32 -20.71 -6.90 -5.33
CA GLU A 32 -21.25 -7.54 -4.12
C GLU A 32 -20.69 -6.88 -2.86
N VAL A 33 -19.38 -6.57 -2.84
CA VAL A 33 -18.74 -5.82 -1.76
C VAL A 33 -19.41 -4.45 -1.57
N ALA A 34 -19.61 -3.68 -2.64
CA ALA A 34 -20.26 -2.37 -2.55
C ALA A 34 -21.70 -2.49 -2.00
N ARG A 35 -22.50 -3.43 -2.51
CA ARG A 35 -23.87 -3.69 -2.01
C ARG A 35 -23.90 -4.11 -0.54
N ARG A 36 -22.94 -4.92 -0.11
CA ARG A 36 -22.80 -5.33 1.29
C ARG A 36 -22.53 -4.13 2.20
N LEU A 37 -21.61 -3.25 1.80
CA LEU A 37 -21.22 -2.06 2.56
C LEU A 37 -22.31 -0.99 2.62
N GLN A 38 -23.16 -0.89 1.59
CA GLN A 38 -24.36 -0.05 1.61
C GLN A 38 -25.40 -0.55 2.63
N ARG A 39 -25.43 -1.86 2.92
CA ARG A 39 -26.33 -2.43 3.94
C ARG A 39 -25.73 -2.39 5.35
N HIS A 40 -24.43 -2.66 5.45
CA HIS A 40 -23.71 -2.77 6.71
C HIS A 40 -22.41 -1.98 6.63
N TRP A 41 -22.45 -0.73 7.07
CA TRP A 41 -21.28 0.13 7.11
C TRP A 41 -20.43 -0.19 8.35
N PRO A 42 -19.12 -0.49 8.20
CA PRO A 42 -18.26 -0.81 9.35
C PRO A 42 -17.73 0.43 10.09
N GLY A 43 -18.03 1.64 9.60
CA GLY A 43 -17.63 2.90 10.22
C GLY A 43 -18.73 3.58 11.03
N PRO A 44 -18.43 4.71 11.67
CA PRO A 44 -19.44 5.49 12.36
C PRO A 44 -20.46 6.08 11.37
N GLY A 45 -21.69 6.27 11.84
CA GLY A 45 -22.76 6.91 11.08
C GLY A 45 -23.43 6.02 10.03
N SER A 46 -24.22 6.65 9.17
CA SER A 46 -24.90 5.98 8.06
C SER A 46 -23.92 5.65 6.91
N PRO A 47 -24.15 4.59 6.13
CA PRO A 47 -23.35 4.28 4.95
C PRO A 47 -23.31 5.48 3.98
N PRO A 48 -22.12 5.90 3.51
CA PRO A 48 -22.04 6.86 2.41
C PRO A 48 -22.54 6.22 1.10
N SER A 49 -22.92 7.03 0.12
CA SER A 49 -23.16 6.50 -1.23
C SER A 49 -21.83 6.08 -1.85
N ILE A 50 -21.77 4.84 -2.33
CA ILE A 50 -20.58 4.27 -2.98
C ILE A 50 -20.82 4.34 -4.48
N SER A 51 -20.04 5.14 -5.19
CA SER A 51 -20.14 5.32 -6.65
C SER A 51 -19.23 4.38 -7.43
N ASP A 52 -18.14 3.92 -6.82
CA ASP A 52 -17.22 2.94 -7.40
C ASP A 52 -16.55 2.09 -6.31
N CYS A 53 -16.21 0.85 -6.66
CA CYS A 53 -15.50 -0.09 -5.79
C CYS A 53 -14.52 -0.90 -6.64
N ALA A 54 -13.23 -0.85 -6.28
CA ALA A 54 -12.17 -1.55 -6.99
C ALA A 54 -11.32 -2.39 -6.03
N VAL A 55 -11.04 -3.65 -6.41
CA VAL A 55 -10.13 -4.52 -5.66
C VAL A 55 -8.69 -4.08 -5.90
N GLU A 56 -7.95 -3.81 -4.83
CA GLU A 56 -6.54 -3.39 -4.89
C GLU A 56 -5.57 -4.51 -4.51
N HIS A 57 -6.01 -5.40 -3.62
CA HIS A 57 -5.18 -6.46 -3.09
C HIS A 57 -6.03 -7.64 -2.62
N VAL A 58 -5.55 -8.84 -2.89
CA VAL A 58 -6.13 -10.08 -2.40
C VAL A 58 -5.03 -10.87 -1.72
N GLN A 59 -5.29 -11.30 -0.49
CA GLN A 59 -4.47 -12.27 0.22
C GLN A 59 -5.35 -13.45 0.60
N TRP A 60 -5.03 -14.61 0.05
CA TRP A 60 -5.79 -15.83 0.29
C TRP A 60 -4.91 -16.85 1.00
N SER A 61 -5.45 -17.39 2.09
CA SER A 61 -4.90 -18.49 2.88
C SER A 61 -5.90 -19.64 2.80
N PRO A 62 -5.61 -20.69 2.01
CA PRO A 62 -6.56 -21.76 1.72
C PRO A 62 -7.11 -22.42 2.99
N GLY A 63 -8.42 -22.62 3.04
CA GLY A 63 -9.11 -23.21 4.19
C GLY A 63 -9.25 -22.29 5.40
N VAL A 64 -8.60 -21.12 5.40
CA VAL A 64 -8.46 -20.26 6.58
C VAL A 64 -9.16 -18.92 6.38
N GLU A 65 -8.74 -18.14 5.39
CA GLU A 65 -9.38 -16.86 5.08
C GLU A 65 -9.01 -16.33 3.69
N CYS A 66 -9.83 -15.42 3.17
CA CYS A 66 -9.48 -14.56 2.05
C CYS A 66 -9.72 -13.11 2.44
N ARG A 67 -8.65 -12.31 2.42
CA ARG A 67 -8.64 -10.88 2.72
C ARG A 67 -8.56 -10.09 1.43
N VAL A 68 -9.59 -9.31 1.17
CA VAL A 68 -9.71 -8.43 0.01
C VAL A 68 -9.65 -6.99 0.48
N THR A 69 -8.73 -6.21 -0.07
CA THR A 69 -8.63 -4.77 0.17
C THR A 69 -9.24 -4.05 -1.03
N CYS A 70 -10.27 -3.26 -0.78
CA CYS A 70 -11.00 -2.54 -1.82
C CYS A 70 -10.88 -1.03 -1.60
N ARG A 71 -10.68 -0.30 -2.71
CA ARG A 71 -10.82 1.15 -2.75
C ARG A 71 -12.25 1.50 -3.11
N LEU A 72 -12.84 2.41 -2.35
CA LEU A 72 -14.17 2.94 -2.57
C LEU A 72 -14.07 4.39 -3.04
N THR A 73 -14.91 4.77 -3.99
CA THR A 73 -15.20 6.16 -4.32
C THR A 73 -16.56 6.54 -3.73
N LEU A 74 -16.62 7.66 -3.02
CA LEU A 74 -17.78 8.08 -2.23
C LEU A 74 -18.48 9.30 -2.86
N SER A 75 -19.80 9.36 -2.74
CA SER A 75 -20.62 10.47 -3.24
C SER A 75 -21.71 10.90 -2.24
N PRO A 76 -22.03 12.21 -2.12
CA PRO A 76 -21.20 13.34 -2.52
C PRO A 76 -20.03 13.52 -1.53
N ALA A 77 -18.90 14.06 -2.00
CA ALA A 77 -17.73 14.36 -1.16
C ALA A 77 -17.91 15.64 -0.33
N VAL A 78 -19.03 15.78 0.40
CA VAL A 78 -19.23 16.93 1.28
C VAL A 78 -18.53 16.65 2.61
N ASP A 79 -17.51 17.45 2.91
CA ASP A 79 -16.68 17.45 4.12
C ASP A 79 -15.89 16.17 4.45
N GLY A 80 -15.67 15.28 3.47
CA GLY A 80 -14.93 14.03 3.64
C GLY A 80 -14.06 13.64 2.43
N PRO A 81 -13.18 12.63 2.58
CA PRO A 81 -12.36 12.17 1.48
C PRO A 81 -13.23 11.54 0.40
N ALA A 82 -13.02 11.94 -0.86
CA ALA A 82 -13.73 11.39 -2.02
C ALA A 82 -13.46 9.88 -2.24
N SER A 83 -12.47 9.33 -1.54
CA SER A 83 -12.13 7.91 -1.58
C SER A 83 -11.68 7.40 -0.20
N THR A 84 -12.04 6.16 0.10
CA THR A 84 -11.60 5.44 1.30
C THR A 84 -11.22 4.00 0.96
N VAL A 85 -10.66 3.27 1.91
CA VAL A 85 -10.25 1.88 1.74
C VAL A 85 -10.93 1.00 2.79
N VAL A 86 -11.43 -0.15 2.35
CA VAL A 86 -12.07 -1.15 3.20
C VAL A 86 -11.38 -2.49 3.03
N VAL A 87 -11.32 -3.26 4.11
CA VAL A 87 -10.85 -4.65 4.12
C VAL A 87 -12.06 -5.53 4.37
N VAL A 88 -12.29 -6.47 3.46
CA VAL A 88 -13.31 -7.51 3.58
C VAL A 88 -12.60 -8.84 3.73
N VAL A 89 -12.94 -9.61 4.77
CA VAL A 89 -12.33 -10.90 5.03
C VAL A 89 -13.39 -11.98 5.06
N ALA A 90 -13.33 -12.90 4.10
CA ALA A 90 -14.08 -14.15 4.15
C ALA A 90 -13.33 -15.18 4.99
N THR A 91 -14.04 -15.86 5.87
CA THR A 91 -13.55 -16.96 6.71
C THR A 91 -14.57 -18.11 6.67
N PRO A 92 -14.25 -19.32 7.16
CA PRO A 92 -15.24 -20.39 7.29
C PRO A 92 -16.45 -20.03 8.16
N ARG A 93 -16.32 -19.00 9.01
CA ARG A 93 -17.39 -18.51 9.90
C ARG A 93 -18.21 -17.36 9.30
N GLY A 94 -17.92 -16.97 8.06
CA GLY A 94 -18.56 -15.86 7.37
C GLY A 94 -17.62 -14.68 7.13
N VAL A 95 -18.21 -13.53 6.80
CA VAL A 95 -17.49 -12.34 6.32
C VAL A 95 -17.47 -11.23 7.37
N ARG A 96 -16.30 -10.59 7.51
CA ARG A 96 -16.06 -9.43 8.37
C ARG A 96 -15.47 -8.27 7.57
N ASP A 97 -15.89 -7.06 7.90
CA ASP A 97 -15.55 -5.83 7.18
C ASP A 97 -14.89 -4.83 8.13
N ARG A 98 -13.91 -4.06 7.65
CA ARG A 98 -13.24 -3.03 8.46
C ARG A 98 -12.74 -1.89 7.59
N LEU A 99 -12.94 -0.64 8.03
CA LEU A 99 -12.29 0.52 7.40
C LEU A 99 -10.79 0.52 7.69
N TYR A 100 -9.98 1.00 6.75
CA TYR A 100 -8.53 1.07 6.95
C TYR A 100 -8.16 1.91 8.18
N THR A 101 -8.91 2.98 8.48
CA THR A 101 -8.73 3.85 9.66
C THR A 101 -8.87 3.13 11.00
N SER A 102 -9.47 1.94 11.02
CA SER A 102 -9.64 1.11 12.21
C SER A 102 -8.60 -0.01 12.30
N ASP A 103 -7.48 0.06 11.58
CA ASP A 103 -6.43 -0.97 11.64
C ASP A 103 -5.68 -0.95 12.98
N PRO A 104 -5.81 -1.99 13.82
CA PRO A 104 -5.20 -2.00 15.15
C PRO A 104 -3.67 -2.02 15.11
N GLU A 105 -3.09 -2.56 14.03
CA GLU A 105 -1.63 -2.65 13.86
C GLU A 105 -1.01 -1.36 13.32
N LEU A 106 -1.85 -0.38 12.97
CA LEU A 106 -1.45 0.96 12.54
C LEU A 106 -2.15 2.00 13.43
N PRO A 107 -1.83 2.06 14.74
CA PRO A 107 -2.57 2.87 15.70
C PRO A 107 -2.55 4.37 15.39
N GLY A 108 -1.52 4.85 14.68
CA GLY A 108 -1.42 6.24 14.22
C GLY A 108 -2.41 6.64 13.12
N LEU A 109 -3.15 5.70 12.52
CA LEU A 109 -4.03 5.99 11.39
C LEU A 109 -5.15 6.97 11.73
N VAL A 110 -5.75 6.86 12.92
CA VAL A 110 -6.84 7.77 13.32
C VAL A 110 -6.34 9.21 13.30
N ALA A 111 -5.22 9.49 13.97
CA ALA A 111 -4.62 10.84 13.97
C ALA A 111 -4.13 11.27 12.59
N ALA A 112 -3.46 10.38 11.85
CA ALA A 112 -2.89 10.69 10.53
C ALA A 112 -3.96 10.90 9.44
N THR A 113 -5.20 10.48 9.66
CA THR A 113 -6.30 10.67 8.70
C THR A 113 -7.26 11.78 9.11
N ASP A 114 -7.07 12.38 10.29
CA ASP A 114 -7.84 13.53 10.75
C ASP A 114 -7.23 14.83 10.16
N PRO A 115 -7.96 15.54 9.28
CA PRO A 115 -7.48 16.78 8.68
C PRO A 115 -7.16 17.89 9.69
N ALA A 116 -7.90 17.97 10.80
CA ALA A 116 -7.70 19.00 11.81
C ALA A 116 -6.44 18.74 12.64
N VAL A 117 -6.23 17.47 13.04
CA VAL A 117 -5.01 17.04 13.72
C VAL A 117 -3.79 17.29 12.84
N MET A 118 -3.85 16.85 11.58
CA MET A 118 -2.73 17.00 10.65
C MET A 118 -2.47 18.46 10.27
N ARG A 119 -3.50 19.30 10.16
CA ARG A 119 -3.33 20.74 9.96
C ARG A 119 -2.53 21.40 11.08
N GLY A 120 -2.83 21.05 12.34
CA GLY A 120 -2.05 21.51 13.51
C GLY A 120 -0.60 21.04 13.43
N TRP A 121 -0.41 19.72 13.25
CA TRP A 121 0.92 19.12 13.14
C TRP A 121 1.78 19.74 12.03
N PHE A 122 1.21 19.98 10.85
CA PHE A 122 1.92 20.64 9.75
C PHE A 122 2.20 22.11 10.03
N SER A 123 1.30 22.82 10.70
CA SER A 123 1.51 24.24 11.02
C SER A 123 2.71 24.41 11.94
N ASP A 124 2.79 23.57 12.98
CA ASP A 124 3.92 23.54 13.91
C ASP A 124 5.20 23.11 13.21
N ARG A 125 5.14 22.05 12.39
CA ARG A 125 6.32 21.46 11.77
C ARG A 125 6.94 22.32 10.66
N LEU A 126 6.11 23.07 9.93
CA LEU A 126 6.54 23.97 8.86
C LEU A 126 6.78 25.40 9.35
N GLU A 127 6.59 25.66 10.65
CA GLU A 127 6.71 26.99 11.27
C GLU A 127 5.91 28.08 10.52
N ARG A 128 4.74 27.70 9.99
CA ARG A 128 3.84 28.59 9.24
C ARG A 128 2.39 28.12 9.35
N PRO A 129 1.40 29.02 9.25
CA PRO A 129 0.00 28.59 9.28
C PRO A 129 -0.35 27.72 8.06
N VAL A 130 -1.03 26.59 8.33
CA VAL A 130 -1.74 25.80 7.32
C VAL A 130 -3.23 26.08 7.44
N GLU A 131 -3.82 26.62 6.37
CA GLU A 131 -5.23 27.01 6.31
C GLU A 131 -6.14 25.79 6.17
N ALA A 132 -5.80 24.89 5.23
CA ALA A 132 -6.52 23.65 5.03
C ALA A 132 -5.55 22.48 4.81
N CYS A 133 -5.98 21.31 5.27
CA CYS A 133 -5.33 20.03 5.02
C CYS A 133 -6.39 19.09 4.45
N SER A 134 -6.10 18.41 3.35
CA SER A 134 -6.91 17.29 2.88
C SER A 134 -6.06 16.02 2.84
N VAL A 135 -6.65 14.90 3.24
CA VAL A 135 -5.97 13.60 3.34
C VAL A 135 -6.57 12.66 2.30
N THR A 136 -5.73 11.91 1.59
CA THR A 136 -6.18 10.88 0.65
C THR A 136 -5.32 9.63 0.80
N PRO A 137 -5.90 8.44 1.05
CA PRO A 137 -5.13 7.21 1.03
C PRO A 137 -4.60 6.92 -0.38
N VAL A 138 -3.29 6.72 -0.49
CA VAL A 138 -2.60 6.41 -1.76
C VAL A 138 -2.44 4.91 -1.92
N SER A 139 -1.99 4.25 -0.85
CA SER A 139 -1.84 2.80 -0.81
C SER A 139 -2.00 2.30 0.62
N TYR A 140 -2.57 1.12 0.76
CA TYR A 140 -2.75 0.48 2.05
C TYR A 140 -2.49 -1.02 1.93
N ARG A 141 -1.73 -1.54 2.89
CA ARG A 141 -1.50 -2.97 3.10
C ARG A 141 -1.90 -3.26 4.55
N PRO A 142 -3.00 -4.01 4.77
CA PRO A 142 -3.50 -4.30 6.11
C PRO A 142 -2.40 -4.83 7.02
N ALA A 143 -2.43 -4.39 8.28
CA ALA A 143 -1.48 -4.75 9.32
C ALA A 143 0.00 -4.37 9.09
N SER A 144 0.33 -3.73 7.96
CA SER A 144 1.71 -3.54 7.54
C SER A 144 2.04 -2.08 7.32
N ARG A 145 1.30 -1.38 6.45
CA ARG A 145 1.63 0.00 6.09
C ARG A 145 0.47 0.74 5.44
N CYS A 146 0.47 2.06 5.59
CA CYS A 146 -0.40 2.96 4.87
C CYS A 146 0.40 4.15 4.34
N VAL A 147 0.13 4.57 3.11
CA VAL A 147 0.65 5.81 2.53
C VAL A 147 -0.51 6.75 2.32
N LEU A 148 -0.41 7.93 2.90
CA LEU A 148 -1.37 9.03 2.79
C LEU A 148 -0.75 10.17 2.00
N ARG A 149 -1.53 10.80 1.14
CA ARG A 149 -1.19 12.07 0.52
C ARG A 149 -1.91 13.17 1.27
N TYR A 150 -1.16 14.18 1.68
CA TYR A 150 -1.69 15.41 2.22
C TYR A 150 -1.57 16.51 1.17
N ARG A 151 -2.63 17.29 0.99
CA ARG A 151 -2.59 18.55 0.24
C ARG A 151 -2.85 19.68 1.22
N LEU A 152 -1.90 20.61 1.30
CA LEU A 152 -1.86 21.72 2.25
C LEU A 152 -2.11 23.05 1.53
N SER A 153 -2.90 23.96 2.10
CA SER A 153 -3.07 25.36 1.65
C SER A 153 -2.63 26.37 2.72
N GLY A 154 -2.44 27.64 2.33
CA GLY A 154 -1.90 28.71 3.19
C GLY A 154 -0.63 29.36 2.64
N GLY A 155 -0.60 29.62 1.33
CA GLY A 155 0.57 30.00 0.54
C GLY A 155 0.50 29.32 -0.84
N SER A 156 1.54 28.59 -1.22
CA SER A 156 1.49 27.66 -2.36
C SER A 156 0.92 26.30 -1.93
N SER A 157 0.00 25.75 -2.74
CA SER A 157 -0.49 24.38 -2.52
C SER A 157 0.66 23.40 -2.60
N THR A 158 0.93 22.70 -1.50
CA THR A 158 2.03 21.73 -1.41
C THR A 158 1.47 20.35 -1.14
N ALA A 159 1.96 19.35 -1.88
CA ALA A 159 1.69 17.95 -1.60
C ALA A 159 2.84 17.35 -0.78
N VAL A 160 2.48 16.55 0.23
CA VAL A 160 3.43 15.78 1.04
C VAL A 160 2.85 14.39 1.29
N TYR A 161 3.71 13.41 1.51
CA TYR A 161 3.32 12.02 1.68
C TYR A 161 3.70 11.52 3.06
N GLY A 162 2.70 11.01 3.78
CA GLY A 162 2.88 10.33 5.06
C GLY A 162 2.91 8.83 4.88
N LYS A 163 3.89 8.16 5.45
CA LYS A 163 3.99 6.71 5.48
C LYS A 163 3.93 6.21 6.91
N LEU A 164 2.84 5.51 7.22
CA LEU A 164 2.65 4.76 8.45
C LEU A 164 3.15 3.34 8.27
N LEU A 165 3.79 2.82 9.31
CA LEU A 165 4.37 1.48 9.34
C LEU A 165 3.97 0.75 10.62
N GLY A 166 3.56 -0.51 10.47
CA GLY A 166 3.39 -1.46 11.55
C GLY A 166 4.74 -2.10 11.93
N GLY A 167 4.76 -2.76 13.09
CA GLY A 167 5.99 -3.37 13.63
C GLY A 167 7.16 -2.37 13.75
N ASP A 168 8.37 -2.86 13.50
CA ASP A 168 9.64 -2.11 13.67
C ASP A 168 10.08 -1.35 12.41
N GLY A 169 9.20 -1.28 11.40
CA GLY A 169 9.54 -0.66 10.11
C GLY A 169 9.75 0.85 10.21
N PHE A 170 9.12 1.51 11.17
CA PHE A 170 9.12 2.96 11.34
C PHE A 170 10.54 3.49 11.61
N GLU A 171 11.25 2.91 12.58
CA GLU A 171 12.59 3.31 13.00
C GLU A 171 13.58 3.20 11.83
N ALA A 172 13.50 2.07 11.10
CA ALA A 172 14.33 1.83 9.94
C ALA A 172 14.07 2.86 8.82
N LEU A 173 12.80 3.19 8.54
CA LEU A 173 12.46 4.20 7.53
C LEU A 173 12.90 5.60 7.97
N ALA A 174 12.63 6.00 9.21
CA ALA A 174 12.99 7.30 9.75
C ALA A 174 14.52 7.49 9.74
N SER A 175 15.27 6.46 10.16
CA SER A 175 16.74 6.48 10.08
C SER A 175 17.22 6.59 8.64
N THR A 176 16.66 5.80 7.72
CA THR A 176 17.05 5.81 6.31
C THR A 176 16.80 7.18 5.67
N ALA A 177 15.62 7.77 5.89
CA ALA A 177 15.29 9.09 5.36
C ALA A 177 16.27 10.17 5.84
N ARG A 178 16.64 10.16 7.13
CA ARG A 178 17.65 11.08 7.68
C ARG A 178 19.04 10.84 7.09
N SER A 179 19.45 9.57 6.95
CA SER A 179 20.79 9.22 6.44
C SER A 179 20.97 9.54 4.95
N LEU A 180 19.91 9.42 4.15
CA LEU A 180 19.97 9.74 2.72
C LEU A 180 20.00 11.25 2.47
N GLY A 181 19.30 12.02 3.31
CA GLY A 181 19.16 13.46 3.14
C GLY A 181 18.36 13.86 1.89
N ASP A 182 18.18 15.17 1.72
CA ASP A 182 17.26 15.71 0.71
C ASP A 182 17.84 15.69 -0.73
N ASP A 183 19.14 15.38 -0.86
CA ASP A 183 19.83 15.23 -2.15
C ASP A 183 19.54 13.88 -2.84
N LEU A 184 19.14 12.87 -2.05
CA LEU A 184 18.92 11.49 -2.49
C LEU A 184 17.49 11.01 -2.28
N ALA A 185 16.80 11.59 -1.32
CA ALA A 185 15.41 11.30 -0.99
C ALA A 185 14.58 12.60 -1.00
N PRO A 186 13.25 12.52 -1.18
CA PRO A 186 12.40 13.69 -1.01
C PRO A 186 12.54 14.27 0.39
N LEU A 187 12.46 15.60 0.48
CA LEU A 187 12.61 16.40 1.70
C LEU A 187 11.94 15.73 2.91
N LEU A 188 12.70 15.45 3.97
CA LEU A 188 12.13 14.95 5.21
C LEU A 188 11.39 16.07 5.95
N VAL A 189 10.08 16.18 5.72
CA VAL A 189 9.23 17.17 6.39
C VAL A 189 9.20 16.93 7.89
N GLY A 190 9.01 15.68 8.32
CA GLY A 190 9.01 15.36 9.75
C GLY A 190 8.75 13.90 10.05
N VAL A 191 8.88 13.57 11.33
CA VAL A 191 8.53 12.26 11.89
C VAL A 191 7.61 12.46 13.09
N ALA A 192 6.62 11.59 13.25
CA ALA A 192 5.76 11.54 14.42
C ALA A 192 5.82 10.12 15.02
N PRO A 193 6.71 9.90 16.01
CA PRO A 193 6.91 8.57 16.61
C PRO A 193 5.64 7.97 17.21
N ASP A 194 4.83 8.79 17.89
CA ASP A 194 3.58 8.35 18.52
C ASP A 194 2.57 7.77 17.51
N TRP A 195 2.69 8.18 16.24
CA TRP A 195 1.84 7.71 15.14
C TRP A 195 2.58 6.74 14.20
N ARG A 196 3.86 6.44 14.48
CA ARG A 196 4.75 5.68 13.59
C ARG A 196 4.73 6.21 12.15
N LEU A 197 4.74 7.53 12.02
CA LEU A 197 4.55 8.25 10.76
C LEU A 197 5.85 8.95 10.33
N VAL A 198 6.26 8.71 9.09
CA VAL A 198 7.32 9.48 8.41
C VAL A 198 6.69 10.30 7.30
N VAL A 199 6.96 11.60 7.27
CA VAL A 199 6.39 12.52 6.27
C VAL A 199 7.48 13.10 5.39
N GLN A 200 7.34 12.95 4.08
CA GLN A 200 8.28 13.44 3.08
C GLN A 200 7.59 14.34 2.05
N GLY A 201 8.36 15.22 1.41
CA GLY A 201 7.91 16.06 0.32
C GLY A 201 7.47 15.25 -0.91
N ASP A 202 6.74 15.89 -1.81
CA ASP A 202 6.41 15.30 -3.11
C ASP A 202 7.68 15.07 -3.94
N ALA A 203 7.85 13.85 -4.45
CA ALA A 203 8.96 13.46 -5.32
C ALA A 203 8.71 13.84 -6.80
N GLY A 204 7.54 14.37 -7.11
CA GLY A 204 7.07 14.62 -8.46
C GLY A 204 6.22 13.48 -9.01
N ASP A 205 5.67 13.71 -10.20
CA ASP A 205 4.65 12.87 -10.84
C ASP A 205 5.20 11.89 -11.89
N ARG A 206 6.49 12.01 -12.24
CA ARG A 206 7.13 11.19 -13.28
C ARG A 206 8.08 10.15 -12.71
N SER A 207 7.85 8.90 -13.09
CA SER A 207 8.76 7.80 -12.79
C SER A 207 9.79 7.61 -13.90
N LEU A 208 10.94 7.01 -13.56
CA LEU A 208 11.94 6.59 -14.56
C LEU A 208 11.36 5.61 -15.58
N ALA A 209 10.42 4.75 -15.18
CA ALA A 209 9.75 3.83 -16.10
C ALA A 209 8.89 4.56 -17.13
N ALA A 210 8.16 5.60 -16.72
CA ALA A 210 7.40 6.44 -17.64
C ALA A 210 8.31 7.16 -18.64
N ILE A 211 9.44 7.71 -18.15
CA ILE A 211 10.45 8.36 -19.00
C ILE A 211 11.04 7.36 -20.01
N ALA A 212 11.33 6.14 -19.57
CA ALA A 212 11.91 5.10 -20.43
C ALA A 212 10.94 4.58 -21.50
N ALA A 213 9.63 4.73 -21.30
CA ALA A 213 8.61 4.33 -22.27
C ALA A 213 8.40 5.38 -23.39
N GLU A 214 8.96 6.59 -23.24
CA GLU A 214 8.86 7.64 -24.26
C GLU A 214 9.85 7.41 -25.42
N PRO A 215 9.54 7.91 -26.63
CA PRO A 215 10.48 7.88 -27.74
C PRO A 215 11.84 8.50 -27.36
N PRO A 216 12.96 7.89 -27.76
CA PRO A 216 14.28 8.43 -27.47
C PRO A 216 14.44 9.85 -28.02
N SER A 217 14.87 10.77 -27.17
CA SER A 217 15.18 12.14 -27.51
C SER A 217 16.35 12.63 -26.66
N PRO A 218 17.03 13.72 -27.04
CA PRO A 218 18.07 14.32 -26.20
C PRO A 218 17.58 14.61 -24.76
N GLY A 219 16.31 15.00 -24.59
CA GLY A 219 15.70 15.27 -23.29
C GLY A 219 15.48 14.01 -22.45
N THR A 220 14.89 12.96 -23.03
CA THR A 220 14.68 11.69 -22.30
C THR A 220 16.01 11.04 -21.92
N LEU A 221 17.01 11.08 -22.81
CA LEU A 221 18.37 10.62 -22.51
C LEU A 221 19.04 11.43 -21.39
N ALA A 222 18.83 12.76 -21.34
CA ALA A 222 19.35 13.60 -20.27
C ALA A 222 18.72 13.29 -18.90
N GLN A 223 17.42 12.99 -18.87
CA GLN A 223 16.71 12.56 -17.65
C GLN A 223 17.21 11.19 -17.17
N LEU A 224 17.33 10.21 -18.07
CA LEU A 224 17.86 8.87 -17.74
C LEU A 224 19.31 8.95 -17.20
N ARG A 225 20.17 9.78 -17.82
CA ARG A 225 21.53 10.04 -17.30
C ARG A 225 21.51 10.67 -15.91
N SER A 226 20.55 11.55 -15.63
CA SER A 226 20.38 12.16 -14.31
C SER A 226 19.95 11.12 -13.27
N GLY A 227 19.05 10.19 -13.63
CA GLY A 227 18.71 9.03 -12.80
C GLY A 227 19.92 8.13 -12.53
N GLY A 228 20.74 7.84 -13.55
CA GLY A 228 21.98 7.08 -13.38
C GLY A 228 22.99 7.75 -12.44
N ARG A 229 23.13 9.08 -12.52
CA ARG A 229 23.96 9.85 -11.57
C ARG A 229 23.43 9.77 -10.14
N LEU A 230 22.11 9.85 -9.96
CA LEU A 230 21.47 9.70 -8.65
C LEU A 230 21.74 8.31 -8.06
N LEU A 231 21.58 7.25 -8.86
CA LEU A 231 21.86 5.87 -8.43
C LEU A 231 23.35 5.68 -8.05
N CYS A 232 24.27 6.28 -8.80
CA CYS A 232 25.69 6.26 -8.46
C CYS A 232 25.96 6.92 -7.10
N ARG A 233 25.35 8.09 -6.83
CA ARG A 233 25.46 8.74 -5.52
C ARG A 233 24.85 7.88 -4.40
N LEU A 234 23.71 7.24 -4.65
CA LEU A 234 23.09 6.33 -3.70
C LEU A 234 24.01 5.15 -3.36
N HIS A 235 24.61 4.49 -4.36
CA HIS A 235 25.55 3.38 -4.13
C HIS A 235 26.82 3.82 -3.38
N ARG A 236 27.22 5.08 -3.52
CA ARG A 236 28.33 5.67 -2.77
C ARG A 236 27.94 6.17 -1.39
N SER A 237 26.65 6.29 -1.08
CA SER A 237 26.20 6.73 0.23
C SER A 237 26.54 5.65 1.27
N GLY A 238 27.16 6.05 2.37
CA GLY A 238 27.47 5.16 3.51
C GLY A 238 26.25 4.85 4.38
N GLY A 239 25.04 4.98 3.83
CA GLY A 239 23.79 4.82 4.56
C GLY A 239 23.59 3.39 5.08
N PRO A 240 22.50 3.16 5.84
CA PRO A 240 22.15 1.84 6.33
C PRO A 240 22.13 0.83 5.19
N ARG A 241 22.83 -0.29 5.35
CA ARG A 241 22.72 -1.39 4.39
C ARG A 241 21.28 -1.85 4.38
N GLY A 242 20.67 -1.86 3.19
CA GLY A 242 19.31 -2.36 3.02
C GLY A 242 19.18 -3.80 3.52
N TRP A 243 17.92 -4.24 3.67
CA TRP A 243 17.59 -5.61 4.02
C TRP A 243 18.38 -6.59 3.15
N ARG A 244 19.17 -7.47 3.77
CA ARG A 244 19.82 -8.57 3.07
C ARG A 244 18.84 -9.72 3.01
N ARG A 245 18.34 -10.00 1.81
CA ARG A 245 17.53 -11.18 1.54
C ARG A 245 18.46 -12.37 1.41
N SER A 246 18.31 -13.34 2.28
CA SER A 246 19.06 -14.59 2.26
C SER A 246 18.33 -15.63 1.42
N LEU A 247 19.06 -16.68 1.01
CA LEU A 247 18.43 -17.84 0.37
C LEU A 247 17.42 -18.51 1.31
N VAL A 248 17.66 -18.48 2.63
CA VAL A 248 16.73 -18.98 3.65
C VAL A 248 15.41 -18.20 3.60
N ASP A 249 15.46 -16.87 3.55
CA ASP A 249 14.26 -16.03 3.43
C ASP A 249 13.46 -16.35 2.15
N ASP A 250 14.16 -16.68 1.06
CA ASP A 250 13.52 -17.09 -0.20
C ASP A 250 12.88 -18.47 -0.11
N ILE A 251 13.55 -19.42 0.54
CA ILE A 251 13.02 -20.77 0.79
C ILE A 251 11.77 -20.70 1.67
N ASP A 252 11.82 -19.93 2.76
CA ASP A 252 10.69 -19.74 3.66
C ASP A 252 9.51 -19.09 2.93
N GLY A 253 9.78 -18.06 2.12
CA GLY A 253 8.76 -17.43 1.28
C GLY A 253 8.15 -18.37 0.24
N LEU A 254 8.90 -19.34 -0.28
CA LEU A 254 8.37 -20.38 -1.17
C LEU A 254 7.51 -21.39 -0.40
N HIS A 255 7.92 -21.79 0.81
CA HIS A 255 7.11 -22.67 1.66
C HIS A 255 5.74 -22.07 1.97
N ASP A 256 5.66 -20.76 2.22
CA ASP A 256 4.39 -20.06 2.48
C ASP A 256 3.37 -20.19 1.34
N HIS A 257 3.83 -20.46 0.11
CA HIS A 257 2.96 -20.63 -1.05
C HIS A 257 2.47 -22.08 -1.25
N LEU A 258 3.11 -23.09 -0.65
CA LEU A 258 2.77 -24.50 -0.86
C LEU A 258 1.30 -24.85 -0.57
N PRO A 259 0.65 -24.34 0.50
CA PRO A 259 -0.77 -24.63 0.74
C PRO A 259 -1.66 -24.17 -0.43
N ALA A 260 -1.41 -22.97 -0.97
CA ALA A 260 -2.18 -22.42 -2.08
C ALA A 260 -1.95 -23.21 -3.37
N VAL A 261 -0.69 -23.56 -3.66
CA VAL A 261 -0.38 -24.39 -4.82
C VAL A 261 -1.02 -25.77 -4.70
N ARG A 262 -1.03 -26.38 -3.50
CA ARG A 262 -1.64 -27.69 -3.27
C ARG A 262 -3.15 -27.70 -3.52
N CYS A 263 -3.85 -26.63 -3.16
CA CYS A 263 -5.28 -26.49 -3.45
C CYS A 263 -5.59 -26.38 -4.95
N VAL A 264 -4.72 -25.72 -5.72
CA VAL A 264 -4.91 -25.53 -7.18
C VAL A 264 -4.42 -26.74 -7.98
N SER A 265 -3.27 -27.30 -7.60
CA SER A 265 -2.62 -28.43 -8.27
C SER A 265 -1.72 -29.20 -7.30
N PRO A 266 -2.20 -30.32 -6.74
CA PRO A 266 -1.41 -31.16 -5.84
C PRO A 266 -0.08 -31.63 -6.45
N SER A 267 -0.09 -32.00 -7.73
CA SER A 267 1.12 -32.47 -8.43
C SER A 267 2.18 -31.38 -8.59
N VAL A 268 1.77 -30.13 -8.86
CA VAL A 268 2.71 -28.99 -8.89
C VAL A 268 3.23 -28.68 -7.50
N ALA A 269 2.40 -28.81 -6.46
CA ALA A 269 2.84 -28.61 -5.07
C ALA A 269 3.89 -29.64 -4.64
N GLU A 270 3.76 -30.91 -5.05
CA GLU A 270 4.77 -31.94 -4.81
C GLU A 270 6.09 -31.61 -5.51
N LEU A 271 6.04 -31.22 -6.79
CA LEU A 271 7.23 -30.79 -7.54
C LEU A 271 7.91 -29.58 -6.91
N MET A 272 7.12 -28.59 -6.48
CA MET A 272 7.61 -27.40 -5.81
C MET A 272 8.25 -27.75 -4.47
N SER A 273 7.61 -28.57 -3.64
CA SER A 273 8.15 -29.04 -2.36
C SER A 273 9.51 -29.74 -2.55
N ALA A 274 9.60 -30.67 -3.51
CA ALA A 274 10.85 -31.36 -3.83
C ALA A 274 11.93 -30.42 -4.40
N GLY A 275 11.52 -29.32 -5.05
CA GLY A 275 12.42 -28.25 -5.50
C GLY A 275 12.99 -27.45 -4.33
N ILE A 276 12.13 -27.05 -3.40
CA ILE A 276 12.52 -26.29 -2.20
C ILE A 276 13.46 -27.13 -1.32
N ASP A 277 13.15 -28.41 -1.12
CA ASP A 277 14.03 -29.35 -0.40
C ASP A 277 15.42 -29.46 -1.02
N ARG A 278 15.53 -29.36 -2.36
CA ARG A 278 16.81 -29.36 -3.06
C ARG A 278 17.55 -28.04 -2.86
N LEU A 279 16.87 -26.90 -2.91
CA LEU A 279 17.45 -25.59 -2.64
C LEU A 279 17.98 -25.48 -1.22
N ALA A 280 17.25 -26.02 -0.23
CA ALA A 280 17.66 -26.04 1.17
C ALA A 280 18.91 -26.89 1.46
N ARG A 281 19.29 -27.77 0.53
CA ARG A 281 20.51 -28.59 0.61
C ARG A 281 21.71 -27.98 -0.13
N LEU A 282 21.55 -26.84 -0.79
CA LEU A 282 22.67 -26.14 -1.41
C LEU A 282 23.56 -25.53 -0.30
N PRO A 283 24.89 -25.64 -0.43
CA PRO A 283 25.84 -25.12 0.54
C PRO A 283 25.86 -23.58 0.60
#